data_AF-A0A939FGA5-F1
#
_entry.id   AF-A0A939FGA5-F1
#
_cell.length_a   1.000
_cell.length_b   1.000
_cell.length_c   1.000
_cell.angle_alpha   90.00
_cell.angle_beta   90.00
_cell.angle_gamma   90.00
#
_symmetry.space_group_name_H-M   'P 1'
#
loop_
_entity.id
_entity.type
_entity.pdbx_description
1 polymer ?
#
loop_
_entity_poly.entity_id
_entity_poly.type
_entity_poly.pdbx_seq_one_letter_code
_entity_poly.pdbx_strand_id
1 'polypeptide(L)' 'MAVGHDGPVVVSERDTKSVSVEDTFDVDLHDRVRVRTEVDRLAGRCVERLRAAGRSGRTVVLKVRRYDFSTLTRSET' A
#
# COMPACT_ATOMS: atom_id res chain seq x y z
N MET A 1 14.71 12.89 23.14
CA MET A 1 14.71 14.36 22.98
C MET A 1 13.61 14.93 23.88
N ALA A 2 13.90 15.92 24.72
CA ALA A 2 12.92 16.59 25.59
C ALA A 2 13.34 18.05 25.83
N VAL A 3 13.09 18.93 24.85
CA VAL A 3 13.45 20.37 24.87
C VAL A 3 12.26 21.29 24.56
N GLY A 4 11.01 20.80 24.66
CA GLY A 4 9.83 21.66 24.52
C GLY A 4 9.71 22.36 23.17
N HIS A 5 10.22 21.75 22.10
CA HIS A 5 9.98 22.25 20.75
C HIS A 5 8.56 21.89 20.33
N ASP A 6 7.66 22.86 20.40
CA ASP A 6 6.35 22.77 19.77
C ASP A 6 6.55 22.65 18.26
N GLY A 7 6.04 21.55 17.71
CA GLY A 7 6.18 21.18 16.31
C GLY A 7 5.48 22.17 15.36
N PRO A 8 5.58 21.93 14.04
CA PRO A 8 4.97 22.81 13.04
C PRO A 8 3.46 22.93 13.24
N VAL A 9 2.94 24.13 12.95
CA VAL A 9 1.51 24.49 13.03
C VAL A 9 0.65 23.44 12.32
N VAL A 10 -0.52 23.15 12.90
CA VAL A 10 -1.47 22.17 12.36
C VAL A 10 -1.93 22.60 10.97
N VAL A 11 -1.69 21.73 9.97
CA VAL A 11 -2.23 21.87 8.61
C VAL A 11 -3.34 20.86 8.45
N SER A 12 -4.57 21.33 8.22
CA SER A 12 -5.78 20.52 8.11
C SER A 12 -5.82 19.66 6.85
N GLU A 13 -5.17 20.10 5.77
CA GLU A 13 -5.16 19.42 4.48
C GLU A 13 -3.73 19.00 4.10
N ARG A 14 -3.53 17.70 3.83
CA ARG A 14 -2.27 17.16 3.32
C ARG A 14 -2.54 16.35 2.06
N ASP A 15 -1.75 16.61 1.03
CA ASP A 15 -1.80 15.82 -0.20
C ASP A 15 -1.55 14.33 0.09
N THR A 16 -2.37 13.49 -0.52
CA THR A 16 -2.21 12.04 -0.50
C THR A 16 -0.91 11.66 -1.19
N LYS A 17 0.01 11.05 -0.45
CA LYS A 17 1.35 10.66 -0.94
C LYS A 17 1.39 9.25 -1.53
N SER A 18 0.42 8.41 -1.21
CA SER A 18 0.28 7.05 -1.71
C SER A 18 -1.17 6.58 -1.65
N VAL A 19 -1.52 5.65 -2.54
CA VAL A 19 -2.80 4.94 -2.54
C VAL A 19 -2.46 3.45 -2.60
N SER A 20 -3.07 2.65 -1.72
CA SER A 20 -2.86 1.21 -1.66
C SER A 20 -4.14 0.44 -1.37
N VAL A 21 -4.10 -0.86 -1.68
CA VAL A 21 -5.11 -1.85 -1.32
C VAL A 21 -4.36 -3.09 -0.85
N GLU A 22 -4.83 -3.70 0.24
CA GLU A 22 -4.27 -4.93 0.79
C GLU A 22 -5.40 -5.76 1.40
N ASP A 23 -5.29 -7.07 1.24
CA ASP A 23 -6.21 -8.02 1.86
C ASP A 23 -5.37 -9.05 2.65
N THR A 24 -5.87 -9.44 3.83
CA THR A 24 -5.36 -10.58 4.59
C THR A 24 -6.24 -11.79 4.28
N PHE A 25 -5.64 -12.93 3.98
CA PHE A 25 -6.35 -14.14 3.58
C PHE A 25 -6.51 -15.11 4.75
N ASP A 26 -7.60 -15.89 4.75
CA ASP A 26 -7.87 -16.90 5.78
C ASP A 26 -6.87 -18.07 5.76
N VAL A 27 -6.30 -18.35 4.58
CA VAL A 27 -5.32 -19.40 4.35
C VAL A 27 -4.16 -18.83 3.55
N ASP A 28 -2.93 -19.20 3.92
CA ASP A 28 -1.73 -18.81 3.21
C ASP A 28 -1.77 -19.23 1.74
N LEU A 29 -1.42 -18.30 0.86
CA LEU A 29 -1.37 -18.52 -0.58
C LEU A 29 0.03 -18.95 -1.00
N HIS A 30 0.21 -20.24 -1.28
CA HIS A 30 1.48 -20.80 -1.77
C HIS A 30 1.47 -21.06 -3.28
N ASP A 31 0.29 -21.16 -3.88
CA ASP A 31 0.12 -21.40 -5.31
C ASP A 31 0.38 -20.10 -6.10
N ARG A 32 1.30 -20.18 -7.08
CA ARG A 32 1.70 -19.01 -7.88
C ARG A 32 0.57 -18.44 -8.74
N VAL A 33 -0.34 -19.28 -9.23
CA VAL A 33 -1.46 -18.84 -10.07
C VAL A 33 -2.47 -18.08 -9.22
N ARG A 34 -2.78 -18.58 -8.02
CA ARG A 34 -3.63 -17.88 -7.05
C ARG A 34 -3.03 -16.56 -6.61
N VAL A 35 -1.73 -16.53 -6.28
CA VAL A 35 -1.05 -15.28 -5.90
C VAL A 35 -1.15 -14.24 -7.01
N ARG A 36 -0.91 -14.61 -8.28
CA ARG A 36 -1.05 -13.68 -9.41
C ARG A 36 -2.47 -13.15 -9.55
N THR A 37 -3.46 -14.04 -9.45
CA THR A 37 -4.88 -13.67 -9.52
C THR A 37 -5.27 -12.64 -8.47
N GLU A 38 -4.82 -12.84 -7.22
CA GLU A 38 -5.10 -11.88 -6.15
C GLU A 38 -4.35 -10.55 -6.33
N VAL A 39 -3.11 -10.59 -6.81
CA VAL A 39 -2.36 -9.37 -7.15
C VAL A 39 -3.07 -8.57 -8.24
N ASP A 40 -3.57 -9.22 -9.29
CA ASP A 40 -4.32 -8.57 -10.38
C ASP A 40 -5.61 -7.93 -9.85
N ARG A 41 -6.34 -8.65 -8.98
CA ARG A 41 -7.56 -8.13 -8.33
C ARG A 41 -7.26 -6.90 -7.46
N LEU A 42 -6.20 -6.94 -6.65
CA LEU A 42 -5.79 -5.82 -5.80
C LEU A 42 -5.29 -4.63 -6.62
N ALA A 43 -4.55 -4.88 -7.71
CA ALA A 43 -4.11 -3.85 -8.64
C ALA A 43 -5.29 -3.14 -9.29
N GLY A 44 -6.31 -3.88 -9.75
CA GLY A 44 -7.55 -3.31 -10.28
C GLY A 44 -8.23 -2.36 -9.31
N ARG A 45 -8.44 -2.80 -8.05
CA ARG A 45 -9.02 -1.96 -6.98
C ARG A 45 -8.16 -0.72 -6.67
N CYS A 46 -6.84 -0.85 -6.73
CA CYS A 46 -5.92 0.27 -6.51
C CYS A 46 -6.05 1.31 -7.63
N VAL A 47 -6.13 0.86 -8.89
CA VAL A 47 -6.34 1.72 -10.06
C VAL A 47 -7.69 2.42 -10.00
N GLU A 48 -8.75 1.73 -9.58
CA GLU A 48 -10.07 2.34 -9.37
C GLU A 48 -10.00 3.48 -8.35
N ARG A 49 -9.31 3.27 -7.22
CA ARG A 49 -9.10 4.31 -6.20
C ARG A 49 -8.29 5.50 -6.74
N LEU A 50 -7.22 5.24 -7.49
CA LEU A 50 -6.42 6.29 -8.13
C LEU A 50 -7.27 7.13 -9.10
N ARG A 51 -8.06 6.47 -9.94
CA ARG A 51 -8.98 7.14 -10.89
C ARG A 51 -10.03 7.98 -10.17
N ALA A 52 -10.66 7.43 -9.14
CA ALA A 52 -11.65 8.15 -8.33
C ALA A 52 -11.06 9.40 -7.66
N ALA A 53 -9.77 9.35 -7.28
CA ALA A 53 -9.05 10.47 -6.71
C ALA A 53 -8.49 11.45 -7.78
N GLY A 54 -8.62 11.16 -9.07
CA GLY A 54 -7.99 11.95 -10.15
C GLY A 54 -6.46 11.96 -10.07
N ARG A 55 -5.84 10.91 -9.52
CA ARG A 55 -4.39 10.81 -9.31
C ARG A 55 -3.76 9.71 -10.16
N SER A 56 -2.45 9.82 -10.37
CA SER A 56 -1.59 8.77 -10.95
C SER A 56 -0.36 8.57 -10.07
N GLY A 57 0.19 7.35 -10.07
CA GLY A 57 1.43 7.01 -9.37
C GLY A 57 2.56 6.72 -10.36
N ARG A 58 3.79 7.09 -9.98
CA ARG A 58 5.01 6.73 -10.73
C ARG A 58 5.71 5.50 -10.14
N THR A 59 5.56 5.27 -8.83
CA THR A 59 6.21 4.15 -8.15
C THR A 59 5.15 3.15 -7.71
N VAL A 60 5.36 1.88 -8.07
CA VAL A 60 4.53 0.75 -7.64
C VAL A 60 5.26 0.05 -6.49
N VAL A 61 4.51 -0.32 -5.45
CA VAL A 61 5.03 -1.05 -4.29
C VAL A 61 4.20 -2.31 -4.09
N LEU A 62 4.87 -3.47 -4.07
CA LEU A 62 4.27 -4.74 -3.69
C LEU A 62 4.65 -5.07 -2.24
N LYS A 63 3.64 -5.37 -1.42
CA LYS A 63 3.80 -5.78 -0.02
C LYS A 63 3.32 -7.22 0.16
N VAL A 64 4.17 -8.07 0.73
CA VAL A 64 3.83 -9.44 1.11
C VAL A 64 4.10 -9.62 2.60
N ARG A 65 3.07 -9.94 3.37
CA ARG A 65 3.19 -10.36 4.78
C ARG A 65 3.16 -11.88 4.83
N ARG A 66 4.12 -12.49 5.51
CA ARG A 66 4.22 -13.95 5.70
C ARG A 66 3.59 -14.36 7.04
N TYR A 67 3.40 -15.67 7.24
CA TYR A 67 2.81 -16.26 8.45
C TYR A 67 3.58 -15.94 9.74
N ASP A 68 4.90 -15.73 9.64
CA ASP A 68 5.77 -15.32 10.74
C ASP A 68 5.71 -13.81 11.01
N PHE A 69 4.75 -13.12 10.39
CA PHE A 69 4.57 -11.68 10.38
C PHE A 69 5.75 -10.89 9.81
N SER A 70 6.70 -11.51 9.12
CA SER A 70 7.71 -10.76 8.36
C SER A 70 7.09 -10.11 7.12
N THR A 71 7.57 -8.91 6.76
CA THR A 71 7.15 -8.21 5.53
C THR A 71 8.27 -8.20 4.51
N LEU A 72 7.94 -8.61 3.29
CA LEU A 72 8.73 -8.36 2.11
C LEU A 72 8.09 -7.23 1.31
N THR A 73 8.89 -6.19 1.05
CA THR A 73 8.49 -5.07 0.18
C THR A 73 9.42 -4.98 -1.02
N ARG A 74 8.85 -4.76 -2.19
CA ARG A 74 9.58 -4.41 -3.42
C ARG A 74 8.91 -3.21 -4.07
N SER A 75 9.71 -2.37 -4.70
CA SER A 75 9.22 -1.18 -5.39
C SER A 75 9.90 -1.03 -6.75
N GLU A 76 9.16 -0.52 -7.72
CA GLU A 76 9.64 -0.24 -9.08
C GLU A 76 9.09 1.12 -9.52
N THR A 77 9.83 1.85 -10.36
CA THR A 77 9.53 3.23 -10.80
C THR A 77 9.61 3.32 -12.32
#